data_AF-A0A315RCF1-F1
#
_entry.id   AF-A0A315RCF1-F1
#
_cell.length_a   1.000
_cell.length_b   1.000
_cell.length_c   1.000
_cell.angle_alpha   90.00
_cell.angle_beta   90.00
_cell.angle_gamma   90.00
#
_symmetry.space_group_name_H-M   'P 1'
#
loop_
_entity.id
_entity.type
_entity.pdbx_description
1 polymer ?
#
loop_
_entity_poly.entity_id
_entity_poly.type
_entity_poly.pdbx_seq_one_letter_code
_entity_poly.pdbx_strand_id
1 'polypeptide(L)' 'MNKENEEKIIKAEAEMIRELRKRIYGKSDAGPDYPYSEQSCIFCGAESELKEYKNSYICSKCLADIKN' A
#
# COMPACT_ATOMS: atom_id res chain seq x y z
N MET A 1 12.38 -24.33 4.92
CA MET A 1 11.46 -23.42 5.61
C MET A 1 10.22 -23.30 4.77
N ASN A 2 9.04 -23.59 5.34
CA ASN A 2 7.78 -23.67 4.61
C ASN A 2 7.21 -22.27 4.38
N LYS A 3 6.74 -21.97 3.16
CA LYS A 3 6.14 -20.69 2.75
C LYS A 3 5.04 -20.19 3.70
N GLU A 4 4.27 -21.12 4.29
CA GLU A 4 3.22 -20.81 5.26
C GLU A 4 3.74 -20.17 6.57
N ASN A 5 4.98 -20.45 6.96
CA ASN A 5 5.60 -19.81 8.11
C ASN A 5 6.12 -18.40 7.76
N GLU A 6 6.59 -18.18 6.53
CA GLU A 6 7.02 -16.85 6.07
C GLU A 6 5.84 -15.88 6.02
N GLU A 7 4.68 -16.29 5.49
CA GLU A 7 3.47 -15.46 5.46
C GLU A 7 2.97 -15.06 6.85
N LYS A 8 3.04 -15.97 7.83
CA LYS A 8 2.68 -15.69 9.22
C LYS A 8 3.63 -14.69 9.88
N ILE A 9 4.93 -14.79 9.62
CA ILE A 9 5.95 -13.87 10.14
C ILE A 9 5.73 -12.47 9.53
N ILE A 10 5.57 -12.39 8.20
CA ILE A 10 5.31 -11.13 7.49
C ILE A 10 4.06 -10.44 8.02
N LYS A 11 2.99 -11.20 8.30
CA LYS A 11 1.74 -10.65 8.85
C LYS A 11 1.94 -10.04 10.24
N ALA A 12 2.65 -10.73 11.13
CA ALA A 12 2.90 -10.26 12.49
C ALA A 12 3.77 -8.99 12.50
N GLU A 13 4.80 -8.93 11.66
CA GLU A 13 5.67 -7.77 11.53
C GLU A 13 4.92 -6.56 10.96
N ALA A 14 4.07 -6.77 9.95
CA ALA A 14 3.26 -5.70 9.36
C ALA A 14 2.28 -5.09 10.37
N GLU A 15 1.59 -5.90 11.17
CA GLU A 15 0.69 -5.43 12.23
C GLU A 15 1.46 -4.64 13.31
N MET A 16 2.65 -5.11 13.68
CA MET A 16 3.51 -4.40 14.64
C MET A 16 3.92 -3.02 14.12
N ILE A 17 4.36 -2.93 12.85
CA ILE A 17 4.76 -1.66 12.22
C ILE A 17 3.59 -0.69 12.16
N ARG A 18 2.38 -1.18 11.86
CA ARG A 18 1.16 -0.36 11.81
C ARG A 18 0.79 0.23 13.16
N GLU A 19 0.82 -0.57 14.22
CA GLU A 19 0.56 -0.08 15.57
C GLU A 19 1.64 0.92 16.03
N LEU A 20 2.90 0.73 15.64
CA LEU A 20 3.97 1.71 15.84
C LEU A 20 3.68 3.04 15.14
N ARG A 21 3.32 3.01 13.84
CA ARG A 21 2.97 4.23 13.08
C ARG A 21 1.79 4.97 13.68
N LYS A 22 0.75 4.24 14.08
CA LYS A 22 -0.44 4.81 14.75
C LYS A 22 -0.10 5.51 16.06
N ARG A 23 0.86 4.99 16.84
CA ARG A 23 1.35 5.64 18.07
C ARG A 23 2.16 6.91 17.79
N ILE A 24 2.98 6.91 16.75
CA ILE A 24 3.89 8.03 16.44
C ILE A 24 3.16 9.15 15.71
N TYR A 25 2.37 8.81 14.68
CA TYR A 25 1.80 9.74 13.72
C TYR A 25 0.26 9.85 13.82
N GLY A 26 -0.38 9.06 14.68
CA GLY A 26 -1.83 9.03 14.83
C GLY A 26 -2.54 8.13 13.81
N LYS A 27 -3.87 8.05 13.90
CA LYS A 27 -4.70 7.14 13.08
C LYS A 27 -4.66 7.45 11.57
N SER A 28 -4.38 8.69 11.20
CA SER A 28 -4.33 9.16 9.82
C SER A 28 -3.12 8.63 9.03
N ASP A 29 -2.03 8.25 9.70
CA ASP A 29 -0.78 7.79 9.08
C ASP A 29 -0.45 6.32 9.41
N ALA A 30 -1.42 5.59 9.99
CA ALA A 30 -1.24 4.18 10.37
C ALA A 30 -1.02 3.25 9.15
N GLY A 31 -1.31 3.73 7.93
CA GLY A 31 -1.28 2.93 6.72
C GLY A 31 -2.46 1.95 6.60
N PRO A 32 -2.58 1.27 5.44
CA PRO A 32 -3.71 0.40 5.14
C PRO A 32 -3.84 -0.83 6.06
N ASP A 33 -5.04 -1.41 6.12
CA ASP A 33 -5.31 -2.68 6.81
C ASP A 33 -4.74 -3.88 6.02
N TYR A 34 -4.19 -4.87 6.73
CA TYR A 34 -3.74 -6.13 6.12
C TYR A 34 -4.96 -7.05 5.82
N PRO A 35 -4.99 -7.84 4.73
CA PRO A 35 -3.98 -7.93 3.68
C PRO A 35 -3.99 -6.66 2.83
N TYR A 36 -2.80 -6.13 2.59
CA TYR A 36 -2.61 -4.98 1.73
C TYR A 36 -3.11 -5.34 0.32
N SER A 37 -4.27 -4.84 -0.09
CA SER A 37 -4.70 -4.86 -1.49
C SER A 37 -3.93 -3.78 -2.23
N GLU A 38 -2.61 -3.95 -2.36
CA GLU A 38 -1.68 -2.83 -2.57
C GLU A 38 -1.50 -2.44 -4.05
N GLN A 39 -2.56 -2.53 -4.85
CA GLN A 39 -2.62 -1.73 -6.06
C GLN A 39 -3.13 -0.35 -5.63
N SER A 40 -2.22 0.62 -5.53
CA SER A 40 -2.55 2.02 -5.30
C SER A 40 -1.74 2.91 -6.24
N CYS A 41 -2.27 4.08 -6.56
CA CYS A 41 -1.61 5.03 -7.44
C CYS A 41 -0.34 5.56 -6.76
N ILE A 42 0.81 5.40 -7.41
CA ILE A 42 2.10 5.87 -6.91
C ILE A 42 2.17 7.38 -6.64
N PHE A 43 1.29 8.17 -7.25
CA PHE A 43 1.26 9.63 -7.10
C PHE A 43 0.28 10.15 -6.06
N CYS A 44 -0.89 9.52 -5.92
CA CYS A 44 -1.98 10.05 -5.09
C CYS A 44 -2.60 9.04 -4.13
N GLY A 45 -2.12 7.79 -4.12
CA GLY A 45 -2.64 6.73 -3.27
C GLY A 45 -4.05 6.25 -3.63
N ALA A 46 -4.65 6.74 -4.73
CA ALA A 46 -5.96 6.29 -5.17
C ALA A 46 -5.95 4.78 -5.44
N GLU A 47 -6.97 4.08 -4.97
CA GLU A 47 -7.10 2.62 -5.14
C GLU A 47 -8.03 2.24 -6.31
N SER A 48 -8.60 3.24 -6.99
CA SER A 48 -9.52 3.07 -8.10
C SER A 48 -8.91 3.50 -9.44
N GLU A 49 -9.42 2.91 -10.52
CA GLU A 49 -9.04 3.24 -11.91
C GLU A 49 -7.54 3.11 -12.19
N LEU A 50 -6.91 2.11 -11.57
CA LEU A 50 -5.49 1.86 -11.65
C LEU A 50 -5.07 1.19 -12.95
N LYS A 51 -3.92 1.63 -13.46
CA LYS A 51 -3.28 1.12 -14.67
C LYS A 51 -1.80 0.89 -14.37
N GLU A 52 -1.20 -0.08 -15.04
CA GLU A 52 0.25 -0.30 -14.94
C GLU A 52 1.02 0.88 -15.54
N TYR A 53 2.04 1.32 -14.81
CA TYR A 53 2.93 2.40 -15.20
C TYR A 53 4.31 2.17 -14.59
N LYS A 54 5.31 1.93 -15.46
CA LYS A 54 6.72 1.75 -15.07
C LYS A 54 6.93 0.82 -13.86
N ASN A 55 6.39 -0.40 -13.92
CA ASN A 55 6.46 -1.41 -12.85
C ASN A 55 5.73 -1.01 -11.55
N SER A 56 4.76 -0.11 -11.61
CA SER A 56 3.88 0.29 -10.50
C SER A 56 2.46 0.57 -11.02
N TYR A 57 1.56 1.07 -10.18
CA TYR A 57 0.21 1.45 -10.56
C TYR A 57 0.02 2.98 -10.55
N ILE A 58 -0.73 3.50 -11.51
CA ILE A 58 -1.13 4.90 -11.61
C ILE A 58 -2.64 4.99 -11.85
N CYS A 59 -3.34 5.93 -11.19
CA CYS A 59 -4.75 6.17 -11.48
C CYS A 59 -4.92 6.98 -12.78
N SER A 60 -6.10 6.87 -13.39
CA SER A 60 -6.40 7.56 -14.65
C SER A 60 -6.24 9.08 -14.57
N LYS A 61 -6.52 9.70 -13.42
CA LYS A 61 -6.33 11.14 -13.20
C LYS A 61 -4.87 11.57 -13.27
N CYS A 62 -4.00 10.92 -12.49
CA CYS A 62 -2.56 11.24 -12.51
C CYS A 62 -1.92 10.91 -13.86
N LEU A 63 -2.41 9.89 -14.56
CA LEU A 63 -1.94 9.60 -15.92
C LEU A 63 -2.34 10.69 -16.93
N ALA A 64 -3.53 11.28 -16.79
CA ALA A 64 -3.98 12.38 -17.64
C ALA A 64 -3.13 13.64 -17.41
N ASP A 65 -2.81 13.96 -16.16
CA ASP A 65 -1.97 15.12 -15.81
C ASP A 65 -0.54 15.03 -16.36
N ILE A 66 0.00 13.82 -16.56
CA ILE A 66 1.34 13.62 -17.15
C ILE A 66 1.34 13.74 -18.68
N LYS A 67 0.20 13.45 -19.32
CA LYS A 67 0.08 13.45 -20.79
C LYS A 67 -0.19 14.83 -21.38
N ASN A 68 -0.71 15.76 -20.57
CA ASN A 68 -0.90 17.16 -20.92
C ASN A 68 0.35 17.98 -20.58
#